data_AF-A0A5B6ZY35-F1
#
_entry.id   AF-A0A5B6ZY35-F1
#
_cell.length_a   1.000
_cell.length_b   1.000
_cell.length_c   1.000
_cell.angle_alpha   90.00
_cell.angle_beta   90.00
_cell.angle_gamma   90.00
#
_symmetry.space_group_name_H-M   'P 1'
#
loop_
_entity.id
_entity.type
_entity.pdbx_description
1 polymer ?
#
loop_
_entity_poly.entity_id
_entity_poly.type
_entity_poly.pdbx_seq_one_letter_code
_entity_poly.pdbx_strand_id
1 'polypeptide(L)'
;QTYFWMINIEQKCLTLASRSIAIDQTHLTTRVQGTFGYLDPEYFQSSQFTEKSDVYSFGVVIIELLTGQKPISLTRSEDRSLTAYFIQSMKENHIFKILDPRVLKEGRKEELLAIAELAKRCINMSGKKRPTMKEVTVE
;
A
#
# COMPACT_ATOMS: atom_id res chain seq x y z
N GLN A 1 7.31 -1.78 -24.45
CA GLN A 1 7.81 -2.02 -23.06
C GLN A 1 6.76 -1.72 -21.99
N THR A 2 5.81 -0.80 -22.21
CA THR A 2 4.68 -0.47 -21.32
C THR A 2 3.87 -1.68 -20.82
N TYR A 3 3.68 -2.70 -21.67
CA TYR A 3 2.97 -3.92 -21.30
C TYR A 3 3.71 -4.77 -20.25
N PHE A 4 5.04 -4.73 -20.19
CA PHE A 4 5.82 -5.58 -19.28
C PHE A 4 5.68 -5.15 -17.81
N TRP A 5 5.41 -3.87 -17.59
CA TRP A 5 5.11 -3.28 -16.30
C TRP A 5 3.71 -3.63 -15.81
N MET A 6 2.72 -3.51 -16.70
CA MET A 6 1.35 -3.92 -16.43
C MET A 6 1.28 -5.42 -16.15
N ILE A 7 2.03 -6.23 -16.91
CA ILE A 7 2.20 -7.66 -16.67
C ILE A 7 2.86 -7.94 -15.32
N ASN A 8 3.91 -7.22 -14.90
CA ASN A 8 4.51 -7.42 -13.57
C ASN A 8 3.58 -6.98 -12.42
N ILE A 9 2.81 -5.91 -12.61
CA ILE A 9 1.77 -5.49 -11.66
C ILE A 9 0.67 -6.56 -11.58
N GLU A 10 0.16 -7.04 -12.70
CA GLU A 10 -0.83 -8.13 -12.75
C GLU A 10 -0.28 -9.42 -12.16
N GLN A 11 0.94 -9.85 -12.50
CA GLN A 11 1.58 -11.04 -11.91
C GLN A 11 1.75 -10.89 -10.40
N LYS A 12 2.11 -9.70 -9.90
CA LYS A 12 2.31 -9.45 -8.47
C LYS A 12 0.98 -9.32 -7.72
N CYS A 13 -0.06 -8.75 -8.34
CA CYS A 13 -1.44 -8.78 -7.86
C CYS A 13 -1.99 -10.22 -7.82
N LEU A 14 -1.73 -11.03 -8.85
CA LEU A 14 -2.09 -12.45 -8.89
C LEU A 14 -1.34 -13.26 -7.84
N THR A 15 -0.06 -12.95 -7.60
CA THR A 15 0.74 -13.60 -6.55
C THR A 15 0.27 -13.19 -5.15
N LEU A 16 -0.13 -11.93 -4.95
CA LEU A 16 -0.74 -11.47 -3.70
C LEU A 16 -2.09 -12.17 -3.48
N ALA A 17 -2.94 -12.24 -4.51
CA ALA A 17 -4.22 -12.96 -4.45
C ALA A 17 -4.03 -14.46 -4.16
N SER A 18 -3.04 -15.11 -4.78
CA SER A 18 -2.76 -16.53 -4.54
C SER A 18 -2.17 -16.80 -3.16
N ARG A 19 -1.38 -15.87 -2.60
CA ARG A 19 -0.86 -15.99 -1.22
C ARG A 19 -1.97 -15.79 -0.19
N SER A 20 -2.97 -14.95 -0.45
CA SER A 20 -4.15 -14.84 0.41
C SER A 20 -4.92 -16.16 0.53
N ILE A 21 -4.95 -16.97 -0.54
CA ILE A 21 -5.55 -18.31 -0.55
C ILE A 21 -4.70 -19.32 0.25
N ALA A 22 -3.38 -19.11 0.34
CA ALA A 22 -2.46 -20.00 1.07
C ALA A 22 -2.30 -19.65 2.56
N ILE A 23 -2.66 -18.43 2.99
CA ILE A 23 -2.62 -18.00 4.41
C ILE A 23 -3.94 -18.38 5.11
N ASP A 24 -4.42 -19.60 4.90
CA ASP A 24 -5.51 -20.19 5.71
C ASP A 24 -4.97 -20.93 6.95
N GLN A 25 -3.65 -20.87 7.20
CA GLN A 25 -2.98 -21.71 8.21
C GLN A 25 -2.19 -20.96 9.29
N THR A 26 -2.49 -19.69 9.57
CA THR A 26 -1.98 -19.03 10.79
C THR A 26 -3.13 -18.58 11.67
N HIS A 27 -3.63 -19.50 12.48
CA HIS A 27 -4.56 -19.27 13.58
C HIS A 27 -3.95 -18.26 14.57
N LEU A 28 -4.39 -17.00 14.48
CA LEU A 28 -4.45 -16.09 15.62
C LEU A 28 -5.90 -15.60 15.73
N THR A 29 -6.63 -16.23 16.65
CA THR A 29 -8.02 -15.93 16.98
C THR A 29 -8.12 -14.60 17.72
N THR A 30 -8.19 -13.51 16.97
CA THR A 30 -8.99 -12.34 17.34
C THR A 30 -10.04 -12.17 16.24
N ARG A 31 -11.17 -11.54 16.53
CA ARG A 31 -12.29 -11.36 15.58
C ARG A 31 -11.92 -10.56 14.29
N VAL A 32 -10.65 -10.18 14.17
CA VAL A 32 -10.06 -9.39 13.09
C VAL A 32 -9.21 -10.32 12.20
N GLN A 33 -9.66 -10.56 10.96
CA GLN A 33 -8.91 -11.34 9.97
C GLN A 33 -8.13 -10.38 9.05
N GLY A 34 -6.87 -10.68 8.72
CA GLY A 34 -6.08 -9.90 7.77
C GLY A 34 -4.56 -10.11 7.84
N THR A 35 -3.82 -9.58 6.87
CA THR A 35 -2.34 -9.62 6.85
C THR A 35 -1.76 -8.40 7.57
N PHE A 36 -0.93 -8.65 8.59
CA PHE A 36 -0.26 -7.61 9.36
C PHE A 36 0.56 -6.69 8.42
N GLY A 37 0.30 -5.38 8.48
CA GLY A 37 0.93 -4.36 7.63
C GLY A 37 0.01 -3.76 6.56
N TYR A 38 -1.03 -4.47 6.13
CA TYR A 38 -2.03 -3.99 5.17
C TYR A 38 -3.37 -3.62 5.84
N LEU A 39 -3.48 -3.89 7.14
CA LEU A 39 -4.72 -3.77 7.88
C LEU A 39 -5.10 -2.31 8.13
N ASP A 40 -6.34 -1.98 7.81
CA ASP A 40 -6.93 -0.68 8.10
C ASP A 40 -6.95 -0.42 9.62
N PRO A 41 -6.37 0.70 10.11
CA PRO A 41 -6.39 1.04 11.52
C PRO A 41 -7.79 1.28 12.08
N GLU A 42 -8.75 1.77 11.27
CA GLU A 42 -10.14 1.92 11.72
C GLU A 42 -10.83 0.57 11.87
N TYR A 43 -10.58 -0.38 10.95
CA TYR A 43 -11.06 -1.76 11.10
C TYR A 43 -10.46 -2.42 12.35
N PHE A 44 -9.15 -2.25 12.58
CA PHE A 44 -8.49 -2.81 13.76
C PHE A 44 -9.10 -2.30 15.08
N GLN A 45 -9.43 -1.01 15.15
CA GLN A 45 -10.01 -0.41 16.37
C GLN A 45 -11.50 -0.72 16.53
N SER A 46 -12.27 -0.65 15.45
CA SER A 46 -13.75 -0.78 15.49
C SER A 46 -14.24 -2.21 15.32
N SER A 47 -13.41 -3.12 14.81
CA SER A 47 -13.79 -4.43 14.29
C SER A 47 -14.84 -4.38 13.15
N GLN A 48 -15.03 -3.21 12.52
CA GLN A 48 -15.94 -3.03 11.37
C GLN A 48 -15.17 -2.95 10.08
N PHE A 49 -15.30 -3.98 9.24
CA PHE A 49 -14.72 -4.00 7.91
C PHE A 49 -15.63 -3.26 6.93
N THR A 50 -15.05 -2.40 6.10
CA THR A 50 -15.82 -1.59 5.13
C THR A 50 -15.08 -1.54 3.79
N GLU A 51 -15.75 -1.06 2.74
CA GLU A 51 -15.09 -0.77 1.45
C GLU A 51 -13.90 0.20 1.59
N LYS A 52 -13.88 1.05 2.62
CA LYS A 52 -12.75 1.94 2.90
C LYS A 52 -11.54 1.21 3.47
N SER A 53 -11.74 0.02 4.04
CA SER A 53 -10.66 -0.84 4.50
C SER A 53 -9.89 -1.41 3.31
N ASP A 54 -10.58 -1.80 2.24
CA ASP A 54 -9.95 -2.21 0.97
C ASP A 54 -9.13 -1.08 0.33
N VAL A 55 -9.66 0.15 0.34
CA VAL A 55 -8.93 1.33 -0.15
C VAL A 55 -7.63 1.54 0.63
N TYR A 56 -7.64 1.36 1.95
CA TYR A 56 -6.44 1.46 2.75
C TYR A 56 -5.41 0.41 2.35
N SER A 57 -5.81 -0.86 2.29
CA SER A 57 -4.93 -1.97 1.90
C SER A 57 -4.36 -1.78 0.49
N PHE A 58 -5.16 -1.27 -0.44
CA PHE A 58 -4.71 -0.92 -1.79
C PHE A 58 -3.64 0.19 -1.76
N GLY A 59 -3.83 1.24 -0.96
CA GLY A 59 -2.83 2.29 -0.75
C GLY A 59 -1.50 1.73 -0.23
N VAL A 60 -1.53 0.76 0.69
CA VAL A 60 -0.33 0.06 1.17
C VAL A 60 0.38 -0.70 0.03
N VAL A 61 -0.39 -1.38 -0.83
CA VAL A 61 0.16 -2.09 -2.00
C VAL A 61 0.83 -1.11 -2.96
N ILE A 62 0.22 0.05 -3.26
CA ILE A 62 0.87 1.07 -4.10
C ILE A 62 2.21 1.49 -3.49
N ILE A 63 2.27 1.72 -2.17
CA ILE A 63 3.52 2.11 -1.50
C ILE A 63 4.57 1.00 -1.58
N GLU A 64 4.19 -0.27 -1.39
CA GLU A 64 5.09 -1.41 -1.58
C GLU A 64 5.63 -1.48 -3.03
N LEU A 65 4.78 -1.19 -4.03
CA LEU A 65 5.19 -1.19 -5.44
C LEU A 65 6.14 -0.03 -5.75
N LEU A 66 5.84 1.18 -5.26
CA LEU A 66 6.65 2.37 -5.46
C LEU A 66 8.04 2.27 -4.83
N THR A 67 8.12 1.67 -3.63
CA THR A 67 9.37 1.59 -2.85
C THR A 67 10.12 0.29 -3.04
N GLY A 68 9.46 -0.76 -3.52
CA GLY A 68 10.00 -2.12 -3.54
C GLY A 68 10.14 -2.75 -2.15
N GLN A 69 9.66 -2.09 -1.09
CA GLN A 69 9.83 -2.52 0.30
C GLN A 69 8.60 -3.19 0.86
N LYS A 70 8.80 -4.19 1.72
CA LYS A 70 7.70 -4.85 2.44
C LYS A 70 7.06 -3.89 3.45
N PRO A 71 5.71 -3.87 3.59
CA PRO A 71 5.03 -2.97 4.54
C PRO A 71 5.50 -3.09 5.99
N ILE A 72 5.94 -4.30 6.36
CA ILE A 72 6.58 -4.59 7.63
C ILE A 72 7.92 -5.25 7.34
N SER A 73 8.98 -4.69 7.94
CA SER A 73 10.30 -5.27 7.92
C SER A 73 10.90 -5.28 9.32
N LEU A 74 11.40 -6.43 9.76
CA LEU A 74 12.08 -6.59 11.04
C LEU A 74 13.49 -5.95 11.04
N THR A 75 14.02 -5.62 9.86
CA THR A 75 15.36 -5.03 9.71
C THR A 75 15.37 -3.50 9.73
N ARG A 76 14.20 -2.84 9.76
CA ARG A 76 14.11 -1.38 9.85
C ARG A 76 14.25 -0.95 11.31
N SER A 77 15.32 -0.21 11.60
CA SER A 77 15.77 0.13 12.96
C SER A 77 14.87 1.16 13.68
N GLU A 78 14.25 2.09 12.96
CA GLU A 78 13.59 3.26 13.59
C GLU A 78 12.09 3.38 13.25
N ASP A 79 11.63 2.85 12.12
CA ASP A 79 10.21 2.85 11.75
C ASP A 79 9.79 1.45 11.33
N ARG A 80 8.98 0.75 12.14
CA ARG A 80 8.50 -0.60 11.77
C ARG A 80 7.44 -0.59 10.66
N SER A 81 6.84 0.58 10.37
CA SER A 81 5.72 0.74 9.46
C SER A 81 6.11 1.50 8.20
N LEU A 82 6.03 0.87 7.02
CA LEU A 82 6.31 1.51 5.73
C LEU A 82 5.39 2.71 5.46
N THR A 83 4.12 2.63 5.86
CA THR A 83 3.16 3.73 5.66
C THR A 83 3.56 4.98 6.44
N ALA A 84 4.05 4.83 7.67
CA ALA A 84 4.52 5.95 8.48
C ALA A 84 5.73 6.65 7.85
N TYR A 85 6.74 5.88 7.43
CA TYR A 85 7.93 6.38 6.76
C TYR A 85 7.63 7.04 5.41
N PHE A 86 6.69 6.46 4.65
CA PHE A 86 6.20 7.05 3.40
C PHE A 86 5.53 8.40 3.65
N ILE A 87 4.62 8.50 4.63
CA ILE A 87 3.96 9.77 4.99
C ILE A 87 4.99 10.82 5.42
N GLN A 88 5.99 10.43 6.21
CA GLN A 88 7.03 11.35 6.65
C GLN A 88 7.86 11.85 5.46
N SER A 89 8.27 10.94 4.58
CA SER A 89 9.02 11.28 3.36
C SER A 89 8.23 12.22 2.44
N MET A 90 6.91 12.05 2.34
CA MET A 90 6.04 12.97 1.59
C MET A 90 6.00 14.37 2.23
N LYS A 91 5.90 14.47 3.56
CA LYS A 91 5.89 15.77 4.27
C LYS A 91 7.20 16.54 4.10
N GLU A 92 8.33 15.82 4.06
CA GLU A 92 9.66 16.41 3.90
C GLU A 92 10.06 16.64 2.43
N ASN A 93 9.17 16.37 1.47
CA ASN A 93 9.48 16.41 0.02
C ASN A 93 10.64 15.47 -0.36
N HIS A 94 10.79 14.38 0.37
CA HIS A 94 11.84 13.36 0.20
C HIS A 94 11.35 12.10 -0.52
N ILE A 95 10.15 12.13 -1.12
CA ILE A 95 9.54 10.95 -1.75
C ILE A 95 10.47 10.25 -2.75
N PHE A 96 11.17 10.99 -3.61
CA PHE A 96 12.07 10.40 -4.60
C PHE A 96 13.29 9.68 -3.99
N LYS A 97 13.63 9.92 -2.71
CA LYS A 97 14.71 9.21 -2.03
C LYS A 97 14.30 7.79 -1.61
N ILE A 98 13.00 7.52 -1.52
CA ILE A 98 12.47 6.25 -1.01
C ILE A 98 11.89 5.35 -2.11
N LEU A 99 11.74 5.87 -3.32
CA LEU A 99 11.29 5.10 -4.48
C LEU A 99 12.35 4.11 -4.93
N ASP A 100 11.91 2.95 -5.41
CA ASP A 100 12.80 1.94 -5.99
C ASP A 100 13.53 2.54 -7.21
N PRO A 101 14.86 2.36 -7.34
CA PRO A 101 15.61 2.90 -8.47
C PRO A 101 15.07 2.48 -9.84
N ARG A 102 14.43 1.32 -9.95
CA ARG A 102 13.79 0.86 -11.20
C ARG A 102 12.56 1.69 -11.52
N VAL A 103 11.72 1.96 -10.51
CA VAL A 103 10.55 2.84 -10.63
C VAL A 103 10.96 4.24 -11.06
N LEU A 104 12.02 4.79 -10.47
CA LEU A 104 12.56 6.11 -10.84
C LEU A 104 13.11 6.17 -12.27
N LYS A 105 13.65 5.06 -12.78
CA LYS A 105 14.19 4.98 -14.13
C LYS A 105 13.08 4.91 -15.19
N GLU A 106 11.95 4.32 -14.85
CA GLU A 106 10.89 3.97 -15.80
C GLU A 106 9.70 4.94 -15.76
N GLY A 107 9.40 5.55 -14.62
CA GLY A 107 8.27 6.48 -14.44
C GLY A 107 8.64 7.95 -14.61
N ARG A 108 7.69 8.76 -15.12
CA ARG A 108 7.84 10.23 -15.13
C ARG A 108 7.67 10.77 -13.72
N LYS A 109 8.44 11.80 -13.35
CA LYS A 109 8.42 12.35 -11.97
C LYS A 109 7.03 12.83 -11.57
N GLU A 110 6.31 13.45 -12.49
CA GLU A 110 4.98 13.99 -12.28
C GLU A 110 3.95 12.88 -12.03
N GLU A 111 4.05 11.77 -12.78
CA GLU A 111 3.20 10.60 -12.59
C GLU A 111 3.49 9.92 -11.24
N LEU A 112 4.77 9.73 -10.92
CA LEU A 112 5.18 9.13 -9.65
C LEU A 112 4.70 9.96 -8.45
N LEU A 113 4.73 11.29 -8.55
CA LEU A 113 4.16 12.19 -7.54
C LEU A 113 2.64 12.06 -7.45
N ALA A 114 1.93 12.00 -8.58
CA ALA A 114 0.48 11.82 -8.59
C ALA A 114 0.08 10.50 -7.92
N ILE A 115 0.75 9.39 -8.28
CA ILE A 115 0.52 8.07 -7.68
C ILE A 115 0.86 8.10 -6.18
N ALA A 116 1.93 8.78 -5.78
CA ALA A 116 2.28 8.91 -4.37
C ALA A 116 1.24 9.70 -3.55
N GLU A 117 0.69 10.78 -4.11
CA GLU A 117 -0.40 11.54 -3.48
C GLU A 117 -1.71 10.74 -3.42
N LEU A 118 -2.02 9.95 -4.45
CA LEU A 118 -3.12 9.00 -4.43
C LEU A 118 -2.96 7.96 -3.32
N ALA A 119 -1.80 7.34 -3.23
CA ALA A 119 -1.49 6.37 -2.18
C ALA A 119 -1.63 6.99 -0.78
N LYS A 120 -1.10 8.20 -0.58
CA LYS A 120 -1.20 8.97 0.67
C LYS A 120 -2.66 9.23 1.07
N ARG A 121 -3.55 9.55 0.12
CA ARG A 121 -4.99 9.70 0.40
C ARG A 121 -5.67 8.37 0.71
N CYS A 122 -5.29 7.28 0.04
CA CYS A 122 -5.83 5.95 0.29
C CYS A 122 -5.51 5.46 1.70
N ILE A 123 -4.31 5.72 2.22
CA ILE A 123 -3.90 5.30 3.57
C ILE A 123 -4.28 6.29 4.69
N ASN A 124 -5.26 7.18 4.45
CA ASN A 124 -5.68 8.13 5.47
C ASN A 124 -6.19 7.41 6.74
N MET A 125 -5.85 7.91 7.92
CA MET A 125 -6.32 7.36 9.19
C MET A 125 -7.84 7.42 9.33
N SER A 126 -8.50 8.37 8.68
CA SER A 126 -9.97 8.44 8.61
C SER A 126 -10.47 7.93 7.27
N GLY A 127 -11.25 6.86 7.29
CA GLY A 127 -11.87 6.21 6.14
C GLY A 127 -12.81 7.14 5.38
N LYS A 128 -13.43 8.11 6.07
CA LYS A 128 -14.24 9.17 5.46
C LYS A 128 -13.44 10.07 4.52
N LYS A 129 -12.15 10.26 4.78
CA LYS A 129 -11.24 11.09 3.96
C LYS A 129 -10.55 10.31 2.84
N ARG A 130 -10.66 8.98 2.84
CA ARG A 130 -10.15 8.13 1.75
C ARG A 130 -11.03 8.33 0.51
N PRO A 131 -10.48 8.27 -0.70
CA PRO A 131 -11.30 8.15 -1.91
C PRO A 131 -12.10 6.84 -1.88
N THR A 132 -13.07 6.73 -2.76
CA THR A 132 -13.74 5.47 -3.11
C THR A 132 -12.88 4.70 -4.11
N MET A 133 -13.03 3.37 -4.16
CA MET A 133 -12.31 2.56 -5.16
C MET A 133 -12.61 2.99 -6.60
N LYS A 134 -13.81 3.53 -6.86
CA LYS A 134 -14.17 4.08 -8.18
C LYS A 134 -13.32 5.30 -8.52
N GLU A 135 -13.15 6.23 -7.59
CA GLU A 135 -12.30 7.42 -7.80
C GLU A 135 -10.83 7.02 -7.99
N VAL A 136 -10.35 6.04 -7.23
CA VAL A 136 -8.99 5.49 -7.35
C VAL A 136 -8.69 4.94 -8.76
N THR A 137 -9.68 4.39 -9.46
CA THR A 137 -9.49 3.85 -10.82
C THR A 137 -9.48 4.89 -11.94
N VAL A 138 -9.89 6.12 -11.64
CA VAL A 138 -10.08 7.19 -12.64
C VAL A 138 -8.92 8.18 -12.64
N GLU A 139 -8.14 8.22 -11.55
CA GLU A 139 -6.90 9.01 -11.45
C GLU A 139 -5.70 8.34 -12.11
#